data_AF-A0A382DYI5-F1
#
_entry.id   AF-A0A382DYI5-F1
#
_cell.length_a   1.000
_cell.length_b   1.000
_cell.length_c   1.000
_cell.angle_alpha   90.00
_cell.angle_beta   90.00
_cell.angle_gamma   90.00
#
_symmetry.space_group_name_H-M   'P 1'
#
loop_
_entity.id
_entity.type
_entity.pdbx_description
1 polymer ?
#
loop_
_entity_poly.entity_id
_entity_poly.type
_entity_poly.pdbx_seq_one_letter_code
_entity_poly.pdbx_strand_id
1 'polypeptide(L)'
;MKKSKVKEWLKRVWVWFKGLFRTRYKVTVSFNRVWGDSDDKEYLAKKIIKAAEKHLKFIDQYGKVIEHRSSTGLHYIIEDE
;
A
#
# COMPACT_ATOMS: atom_id res chain seq x y z
N MET A 1 -4.45 -36.30 25.28
CA MET A 1 -3.43 -35.54 24.51
C MET A 1 -4.04 -34.88 23.26
N LYS A 2 -4.63 -33.67 23.33
CA LYS A 2 -5.11 -32.96 22.11
C LYS A 2 -5.02 -31.42 22.17
N LYS A 3 -4.40 -30.81 23.20
CA LYS A 3 -4.32 -29.34 23.32
C LYS A 3 -3.22 -28.69 22.46
N SER A 4 -2.22 -29.46 22.02
CA SER A 4 -1.03 -28.96 21.31
C SER A 4 -1.32 -28.57 19.85
N LYS A 5 -2.04 -29.42 19.10
CA LYS A 5 -2.33 -29.19 17.68
C LYS A 5 -3.18 -27.93 17.43
N VAL A 6 -4.14 -27.65 18.32
CA VAL A 6 -5.00 -26.45 18.22
C VAL A 6 -4.18 -25.18 18.40
N LYS A 7 -3.26 -25.14 19.38
CA LYS A 7 -2.37 -23.99 19.60
C LYS A 7 -1.42 -23.75 18.43
N GLU A 8 -0.87 -24.80 17.82
CA GLU A 8 -0.01 -24.66 16.64
C GLU A 8 -0.78 -24.17 15.42
N TRP A 9 -2.01 -24.65 15.23
CA TRP A 9 -2.88 -24.18 14.15
C TRP A 9 -3.26 -22.71 14.32
N LEU A 10 -3.64 -22.29 15.54
CA LEU A 10 -3.89 -20.89 15.86
C LEU A 10 -2.66 -20.00 15.62
N LYS A 11 -1.45 -20.47 15.96
CA LYS A 11 -0.21 -19.74 15.65
C LYS A 11 0.00 -19.59 14.15
N ARG A 12 -0.22 -20.64 13.34
CA ARG A 12 -0.09 -20.55 11.88
C ARG A 12 -1.12 -19.62 11.28
N VAL A 13 -2.38 -19.70 11.70
CA VAL A 13 -3.43 -18.78 11.24
C VAL A 13 -3.09 -17.35 11.64
N TRP A 14 -2.56 -17.12 12.84
CA TRP A 14 -2.14 -15.79 13.30
C TRP A 14 -0.97 -15.22 12.51
N VAL A 15 0.04 -16.04 12.20
CA VAL A 15 1.19 -15.62 11.35
C VAL A 15 0.75 -15.37 9.91
N TRP A 16 -0.11 -16.24 9.36
CA TRP A 16 -0.69 -16.07 8.03
C TRP A 16 -1.55 -14.80 7.97
N PHE A 17 -2.38 -14.56 8.98
CA PHE A 17 -3.21 -13.37 9.10
C PHE A 17 -2.33 -12.11 9.19
N LYS A 18 -1.24 -12.11 9.98
CA LYS A 18 -0.27 -11.01 9.98
C LYS A 18 0.43 -10.83 8.63
N GLY A 19 0.73 -11.91 7.91
CA GLY A 19 1.32 -11.87 6.58
C GLY A 19 0.44 -11.17 5.56
N LEU A 20 -0.89 -11.31 5.68
CA LEU A 20 -1.86 -10.62 4.82
C LEU A 20 -1.88 -9.09 5.01
N PHE A 21 -1.26 -8.58 6.08
CA PHE A 21 -1.11 -7.15 6.33
C PHE A 21 0.29 -6.64 5.94
N ARG A 22 1.13 -7.46 5.32
CA ARG A 22 2.54 -7.14 5.02
C ARG A 22 2.85 -6.86 3.55
N THR A 23 1.87 -6.49 2.73
CA THR A 23 2.14 -5.86 1.42
C THR A 23 2.16 -4.35 1.64
N ARG A 24 3.35 -3.76 1.61
CA ARG A 24 3.56 -2.31 1.78
C ARG A 24 4.13 -1.79 0.48
N TYR A 25 3.30 -1.13 -0.29
CA TYR A 25 3.74 -0.37 -1.44
C TYR A 25 4.12 1.03 -0.97
N LYS A 26 5.34 1.47 -1.26
CA LYS A 26 5.70 2.87 -1.12
C LYS A 26 5.23 3.60 -2.37
N VAL A 27 4.31 4.53 -2.20
CA VAL A 27 3.70 5.30 -3.29
C VAL A 27 4.17 6.74 -3.18
N THR A 28 4.96 7.18 -4.15
CA THR A 28 5.43 8.57 -4.22
C THR A 28 4.68 9.27 -5.34
N VAL A 29 3.95 10.34 -5.02
CA VAL A 29 3.17 11.14 -5.98
C VAL A 29 3.84 12.49 -6.16
N SER A 30 4.16 12.83 -7.41
CA SER A 30 4.78 14.10 -7.78
C SER A 30 3.94 14.82 -8.84
N PHE A 31 3.62 16.09 -8.60
CA PHE A 31 2.79 16.90 -9.51
C PHE A 31 3.63 17.72 -10.49
N ASN A 32 4.82 18.12 -10.08
CA ASN A 32 5.79 18.80 -10.91
C ASN A 32 6.83 17.73 -11.26
N ARG A 33 7.13 17.51 -12.54
CA ARG A 33 7.92 16.37 -13.05
C ARG A 33 9.40 16.32 -12.59
N VAL A 34 9.73 17.04 -11.51
CA VAL A 34 11.02 17.17 -10.84
C VAL A 34 10.93 16.39 -9.53
N TRP A 35 11.71 15.33 -9.42
CA TRP A 35 11.79 14.50 -8.21
C TRP A 35 12.74 15.14 -7.19
N GLY A 36 12.33 15.24 -5.92
CA GLY A 36 13.14 15.78 -4.84
C GLY A 36 12.78 17.21 -4.44
N ASP A 37 11.57 17.66 -4.74
CA ASP A 37 11.06 18.97 -4.30
C ASP A 37 10.08 18.81 -3.13
N SER A 38 9.81 19.89 -2.39
CA SER A 38 9.00 19.86 -1.17
C SER A 38 7.54 19.45 -1.40
N ASP A 39 7.09 19.41 -2.65
CA ASP A 39 5.74 19.03 -3.05
C ASP A 39 5.53 17.50 -3.22
N ASP A 40 6.60 16.70 -3.15
CA ASP A 40 6.51 15.25 -3.25
C ASP A 40 5.76 14.64 -2.06
N LYS A 41 4.75 13.80 -2.35
CA LYS A 41 3.97 13.12 -1.31
C LYS A 41 4.25 11.64 -1.31
N GLU A 42 4.82 11.17 -0.21
CA GLU A 42 5.07 9.75 0.03
C GLU A 42 3.95 9.14 0.88
N TYR A 43 3.45 8.00 0.43
CA TYR A 43 2.41 7.23 1.09
C TYR A 43 2.84 5.78 1.25
N LEU A 44 2.53 5.20 2.40
CA LEU A 44 2.61 3.76 2.60
C LEU A 44 1.23 3.16 2.30
N ALA A 45 1.13 2.50 1.15
CA ALA A 45 -0.07 1.86 0.69
C ALA A 45 -0.07 0.37 1.03
N LYS A 46 -1.14 -0.11 1.65
CA LYS A 46 -1.37 -1.54 1.85
C LYS A 46 -1.73 -2.26 0.55
N LYS A 47 -2.46 -1.57 -0.33
CA LYS A 47 -2.96 -2.15 -1.57
C LYS A 47 -3.22 -1.08 -2.61
N ILE A 48 -2.71 -1.28 -3.82
CA ILE A 48 -3.07 -0.47 -4.98
C ILE A 48 -4.40 -0.98 -5.54
N ILE A 49 -5.38 -0.08 -5.68
CA ILE A 49 -6.70 -0.40 -6.26
C ILE A 49 -6.68 -0.12 -7.77
N LYS A 50 -6.13 1.03 -8.16
CA LYS A 50 -6.06 1.48 -9.55
C LYS A 50 -4.83 2.35 -9.74
N ALA A 51 -4.05 2.04 -10.76
CA ALA A 51 -2.87 2.81 -11.16
C ALA A 51 -2.99 3.07 -12.67
N ALA A 52 -3.37 4.29 -13.02
CA ALA A 52 -3.46 4.77 -14.39
C ALA A 52 -2.82 6.16 -14.50
N GLU A 53 -2.45 6.56 -15.72
CA GLU A 53 -1.72 7.81 -16.01
C GLU A 53 -2.38 9.08 -15.44
N LYS A 54 -3.70 9.06 -15.22
CA LYS A 54 -4.48 10.21 -14.69
C LYS A 54 -5.22 9.90 -13.39
N HIS A 55 -5.15 8.65 -12.92
CA HIS A 55 -5.94 8.19 -11.79
C HIS A 55 -5.16 7.16 -10.97
N LEU A 56 -4.77 7.56 -9.77
CA LEU A 56 -4.15 6.68 -8.79
C LEU A 56 -5.09 6.54 -7.59
N LYS A 57 -5.37 5.29 -7.22
CA LYS A 57 -6.22 4.94 -6.09
C LYS A 57 -5.61 3.79 -5.33
N PHE A 58 -5.43 3.97 -4.02
CA PHE A 58 -4.86 2.96 -3.15
C PHE A 58 -5.46 3.03 -1.76
N ILE A 59 -5.24 1.98 -0.98
CA ILE A 59 -5.57 1.92 0.44
C ILE A 59 -4.28 2.14 1.21
N ASP A 60 -4.25 3.12 2.11
CA ASP A 60 -3.10 3.38 2.96
C ASP A 60 -2.92 2.28 4.04
N GLN A 61 -1.84 2.38 4.81
CA GLN A 61 -1.55 1.47 5.91
C GLN A 61 -2.62 1.46 7.02
N TYR A 62 -3.42 2.53 7.14
CA TYR A 62 -4.50 2.67 8.11
C TYR A 62 -5.85 2.16 7.58
N GLY A 63 -5.90 1.68 6.33
CA GLY A 63 -7.14 1.23 5.69
C GLY A 63 -7.96 2.35 5.04
N LYS A 64 -7.42 3.57 4.96
CA LYS A 64 -8.08 4.71 4.32
C LYS A 64 -7.85 4.66 2.81
N VAL A 65 -8.92 4.89 2.05
CA VAL A 65 -8.84 5.00 0.60
C VAL A 65 -8.34 6.39 0.23
N ILE A 66 -7.19 6.44 -0.46
CA ILE A 66 -6.62 7.65 -1.02
C ILE A 66 -6.81 7.61 -2.54
N GLU A 67 -7.27 8.74 -3.10
CA GLU A 67 -7.51 8.90 -4.52
C GLU A 67 -6.90 10.21 -5.01
N HIS A 68 -6.09 10.11 -6.07
CA HIS A 68 -5.53 11.23 -6.81
C HIS A 68 -6.01 11.19 -8.25
N ARG A 69 -6.55 12.31 -8.72
CA ARG A 69 -6.99 12.53 -10.10
C ARG A 69 -6.34 13.79 -10.65
N SER A 70 -5.85 13.71 -11.88
CA SER A 70 -5.24 14.85 -12.59
C SER A 70 -5.70 14.87 -14.03
N SER A 71 -6.03 16.06 -14.55
CA SER A 71 -6.45 16.25 -15.95
C SER A 71 -5.27 16.19 -16.91
N THR A 72 -4.11 16.70 -16.47
CA THR A 72 -2.89 16.90 -17.25
C THR A 72 -1.99 15.65 -17.27
N GLY A 73 -2.18 14.76 -16.30
CA GLY A 73 -1.29 13.60 -16.05
C GLY A 73 -0.87 13.55 -14.59
N LEU A 74 -0.66 12.36 -14.07
CA LEU A 74 -0.20 12.11 -12.71
C LEU A 74 1.11 11.33 -12.79
N HIS A 75 2.18 11.88 -12.21
CA HIS A 75 3.44 11.17 -12.08
C HIS A 75 3.50 10.51 -10.71
N TYR A 76 3.66 9.18 -10.70
CA TYR A 76 3.77 8.42 -9.46
C TYR A 76 4.72 7.25 -9.64
N ILE A 77 5.40 6.90 -8.55
CA ILE A 77 6.26 5.72 -8.43
C ILE A 77 5.63 4.81 -7.38
N ILE A 78 5.61 3.51 -7.66
CA ILE A 78 5.15 2.48 -6.74
C ILE A 78 6.32 1.52 -6.55
N GLU A 79 6.88 1.50 -5.34
CA GLU A 79 7.94 0.58 -4.94
C GLU A 79 7.36 -0.51 -4.01
N ASP A 80 7.84 -1.73 -4.13
CA ASP A 80 7.47 -2.86 -3.26
C ASP A 80 8.47 -2.92 -2.08
N GLU A 81 7.96 -2.91 -0.83
CA GLU A 81 8.75 -3.09 0.41
C GLU A 81 8.57 -4.48 1.03
#